data_AF-A0A498N467-F1
#
_entry.id   AF-A0A498N467-F1
#
_cell.length_a   1.000
_cell.length_b   1.000
_cell.length_c   1.000
_cell.angle_alpha   90.00
_cell.angle_beta   90.00
_cell.angle_gamma   90.00
#
_symmetry.space_group_name_H-M   'P 1'
#
loop_
_entity.id
_entity.type
_entity.pdbx_description
1 polymer ?
#
loop_
_entity_poly.entity_id
_entity_poly.type
_entity_poly.pdbx_seq_one_letter_code
_entity_poly.pdbx_strand_id
1 'polypeptide(L)'
;MNSIAGRDLAVSAGAVSSNPGAASSRVLHVELTSQQRRLRHLRSIAARNIVNKNGSPLLDTYFTLHLCQEERISRDFYKSEVIRDSLNPTWRSLDFAMLPDLLDTSVSCFVVRIWGGREEEYQLLIEWKVNLDGLRYTGQQIRSRNPNEIIFGLNDGYYAAEFDQKETSDRKKNSLLQVDQSSVRNSYSVFSLLRLHTAQRAIKQTQVTVQKIGKEIEEKLRTTASCTEKVRPNKSN
;
A
#
# COMPACT_ATOMS: atom_id res chain seq x y z
N MET A 1 -41.95 19.77 -66.14
CA MET A 1 -40.89 18.84 -66.58
C MET A 1 -40.64 17.88 -65.42
N ASN A 2 -41.01 16.62 -65.60
CA ASN A 2 -40.86 15.53 -64.63
C ASN A 2 -39.43 14.99 -64.63
N SER A 3 -38.94 14.52 -63.46
CA SER A 3 -38.15 13.27 -63.22
C SER A 3 -37.52 13.38 -61.80
N ILE A 4 -38.01 12.70 -60.76
CA ILE A 4 -37.90 11.27 -60.36
C ILE A 4 -36.53 10.88 -59.73
N ALA A 5 -36.65 10.35 -58.50
CA ALA A 5 -35.77 9.45 -57.73
C ALA A 5 -34.39 9.99 -57.25
N GLY A 6 -33.88 9.64 -56.06
CA GLY A 6 -34.16 8.46 -55.26
C GLY A 6 -33.98 8.67 -53.75
N ARG A 7 -34.67 7.80 -53.02
CA ARG A 7 -34.50 7.51 -51.59
C ARG A 7 -33.33 6.56 -51.45
N ASP A 8 -32.46 6.79 -50.46
CA ASP A 8 -31.65 5.72 -49.88
C ASP A 8 -31.74 5.74 -48.36
N LEU A 9 -32.06 4.57 -47.82
CA LEU A 9 -32.13 4.19 -46.43
C LEU A 9 -30.70 4.04 -45.89
N ALA A 10 -30.39 4.66 -44.76
CA ALA A 10 -29.23 4.30 -43.96
C ALA A 10 -29.65 3.93 -42.53
N VAL A 11 -29.76 2.62 -42.37
CA VAL A 11 -29.80 1.76 -41.19
C VAL A 11 -29.23 2.38 -39.90
N SER A 12 -30.06 2.28 -38.85
CA SER A 12 -29.71 2.41 -37.43
C SER A 12 -28.59 1.44 -37.04
N ALA A 13 -27.49 1.97 -36.50
CA ALA A 13 -26.43 1.17 -35.88
C ALA A 13 -26.24 1.58 -34.40
N GLY A 14 -26.78 0.72 -33.54
CA GLY A 14 -26.24 0.33 -32.23
C GLY A 14 -25.67 1.41 -31.32
N ALA A 15 -26.48 1.83 -30.35
CA ALA A 15 -25.99 2.31 -29.07
C ALA A 15 -25.05 1.25 -28.45
N VAL A 16 -23.75 1.53 -28.43
CA VAL A 16 -22.78 0.70 -27.71
C VAL A 16 -22.99 0.99 -26.23
N SER A 17 -23.69 0.07 -25.58
CA SER A 17 -23.76 -0.07 -24.13
C SER A 17 -22.33 -0.09 -23.58
N SER A 18 -21.89 1.04 -23.01
CA SER A 18 -20.68 1.08 -22.21
C SER A 18 -20.96 0.34 -20.90
N ASN A 19 -20.48 -0.90 -20.81
CA ASN A 19 -20.43 -1.67 -19.57
C ASN A 19 -19.88 -0.81 -18.42
N PRO A 20 -20.57 -0.63 -17.30
CA PRO A 20 -20.07 0.12 -16.14
C PRO A 20 -19.14 -0.74 -15.26
N GLY A 21 -18.34 -1.60 -15.90
CA GLY A 21 -17.65 -2.72 -15.25
C GLY A 21 -16.16 -2.78 -15.57
N ALA A 22 -15.47 -1.64 -15.63
CA ALA A 22 -14.01 -1.59 -15.63
C ALA A 22 -13.50 -0.17 -15.29
N ALA A 23 -14.09 0.47 -14.29
CA ALA A 23 -13.35 1.54 -13.62
C ALA A 23 -12.19 0.83 -12.90
N SER A 24 -10.99 0.93 -13.48
CA SER A 24 -9.73 0.72 -12.76
C SER A 24 -9.95 1.20 -11.33
N SER A 25 -9.79 0.31 -10.36
CA SER A 25 -9.80 0.65 -8.93
C SER A 25 -8.63 1.60 -8.70
N ARG A 26 -8.79 2.85 -9.11
CA ARG A 26 -7.92 3.94 -8.73
C ARG A 26 -8.21 4.05 -7.25
N VAL A 27 -7.28 3.58 -6.44
CA VAL A 27 -7.29 3.79 -5.01
C VAL A 27 -7.41 5.30 -4.83
N LEU A 28 -8.64 5.78 -4.65
CA LEU A 28 -8.90 7.16 -4.34
C LEU A 28 -8.28 7.35 -2.97
N HIS A 29 -7.31 8.26 -2.89
CA HIS A 29 -6.76 8.64 -1.62
C HIS A 29 -7.91 9.15 -0.75
N VAL A 30 -8.14 8.47 0.37
CA VAL A 30 -9.10 8.87 1.39
C VAL A 30 -8.24 9.23 2.58
N GLU A 31 -8.14 10.51 2.88
CA GLU A 31 -7.41 11.00 4.04
C GLU A 31 -8.19 10.61 5.31
N LEU A 32 -7.96 9.39 5.80
CA LEU A 32 -8.49 8.96 7.08
C LEU A 32 -7.58 9.52 8.16
N THR A 33 -8.13 10.31 9.08
CA THR A 33 -7.40 10.87 10.22
C THR A 33 -6.75 9.81 11.10
N SER A 34 -7.20 8.55 11.01
CA SER A 34 -6.66 7.39 11.73
C SER A 34 -5.58 6.61 10.96
N GLN A 35 -5.26 6.99 9.71
CA GLN A 35 -4.31 6.25 8.89
C GLN A 35 -2.88 6.47 9.40
N GLN A 36 -2.39 5.52 10.21
CA GLN A 36 -1.02 5.55 10.72
C GLN A 36 -0.02 5.31 9.60
N ARG A 37 0.84 6.31 9.30
CA ARG A 37 1.86 6.19 8.27
C ARG A 37 3.17 5.75 8.89
N ARG A 38 3.66 4.59 8.48
CA ARG A 38 4.87 3.96 9.02
C ARG A 38 5.94 3.84 7.97
N LEU A 39 7.20 3.70 8.39
CA LEU A 39 8.36 3.54 7.51
C LEU A 39 8.16 2.40 6.50
N ARG A 40 7.58 1.26 6.91
CA ARG A 40 7.23 0.13 6.00
C ARG A 40 6.29 0.47 4.83
N HIS A 41 5.63 1.63 4.85
CA HIS A 41 4.76 2.09 3.77
C HIS A 41 5.49 3.00 2.77
N LEU A 42 6.73 3.42 3.07
CA LEU A 42 7.54 4.25 2.20
C LEU A 42 8.01 3.45 0.98
N ARG A 43 7.72 3.92 -0.22
CA ARG A 43 8.10 3.25 -1.46
C ARG A 43 9.19 3.97 -2.22
N SER A 44 9.21 5.29 -2.23
CA SER A 44 10.22 6.05 -2.95
C SER A 44 10.48 7.39 -2.29
N ILE A 45 11.68 7.92 -2.48
CA ILE A 45 12.02 9.30 -2.13
C ILE A 45 12.43 10.01 -3.42
N ALA A 46 12.05 11.28 -3.52
CA ALA A 46 12.48 12.17 -4.56
C ALA A 46 12.83 13.52 -3.95
N ALA A 47 13.80 14.22 -4.54
CA ALA A 47 14.09 15.60 -4.18
C ALA A 47 13.98 16.49 -5.40
N ARG A 48 13.58 17.73 -5.19
CA ARG A 48 13.28 18.68 -6.25
C ARG A 48 13.88 20.03 -5.95
N ASN A 49 14.33 20.68 -7.02
CA ASN A 49 14.95 22.00 -6.98
C ASN A 49 16.04 22.10 -5.91
N ILE A 50 16.93 21.11 -5.87
CA ILE A 50 18.07 21.10 -4.94
C ILE A 50 18.92 22.34 -5.21
N VAL A 51 19.17 23.13 -4.18
CA VAL A 51 19.99 24.34 -4.27
C VAL A 51 21.45 23.97 -4.05
N ASN A 52 22.26 24.13 -5.08
CA ASN A 52 23.71 23.95 -4.97
C ASN A 52 24.38 25.23 -4.46
N LYS A 53 25.18 25.12 -3.40
CA LYS A 53 26.02 26.22 -2.89
C LYS A 53 27.40 26.29 -3.54
N ASN A 54 27.80 25.24 -4.26
CA ASN A 54 29.16 25.04 -4.78
C ASN A 54 29.33 25.58 -6.22
N GLY A 55 28.39 26.40 -6.71
CA GLY A 55 28.48 27.07 -8.02
C GLY A 55 28.28 26.19 -9.27
N SER A 56 28.32 24.86 -9.14
CA SER A 56 28.05 23.96 -10.27
C SER A 56 26.56 23.91 -10.62
N PRO A 57 26.18 23.86 -11.91
CA PRO A 57 24.78 23.87 -12.32
C PRO A 57 24.04 22.57 -11.98
N LEU A 58 24.77 21.45 -11.86
CA LEU A 58 24.24 20.11 -11.59
C LEU A 58 25.13 19.38 -10.57
N LEU A 59 24.55 18.38 -9.91
CA LEU A 59 25.17 17.65 -8.81
C LEU A 59 24.89 16.14 -8.93
N ASP A 60 25.83 15.36 -8.42
CA ASP A 60 25.62 13.95 -8.13
C ASP A 60 25.06 13.84 -6.72
N THR A 61 23.96 13.10 -6.55
CA THR A 61 23.20 13.08 -5.30
C THR A 61 22.80 11.68 -4.87
N TYR A 62 22.88 11.42 -3.56
CA TYR A 62 22.32 10.23 -2.93
C TYR A 62 21.70 10.61 -1.59
N PHE A 63 20.90 9.72 -1.00
CA PHE A 63 20.38 9.92 0.34
C PHE A 63 20.71 8.76 1.27
N THR A 64 20.68 9.06 2.57
CA THR A 64 20.74 8.07 3.64
C THR A 64 19.54 8.22 4.57
N LEU A 65 19.09 7.10 5.12
CA LEU A 65 18.02 7.05 6.12
C LEU A 65 18.55 6.63 7.47
N HIS A 66 18.08 7.32 8.50
CA HIS A 66 18.50 7.12 9.87
C HIS A 66 17.28 7.03 10.77
N LEU A 67 17.32 6.15 11.78
CA LEU A 67 16.34 6.20 12.86
C LEU A 67 16.68 7.37 13.77
N CYS A 68 15.64 7.98 14.33
CA CYS A 68 15.75 9.02 15.34
C CYS A 68 15.05 8.53 16.60
N GLN A 69 15.83 8.16 17.61
CA GLN A 69 15.31 7.77 18.91
C GLN A 69 15.66 8.90 19.88
N GLU A 70 14.63 9.53 20.44
CA GLU A 70 14.73 10.72 21.26
C GLU A 70 15.46 11.86 20.52
N GLU A 71 16.70 12.17 20.92
CA GLU A 71 17.55 13.25 20.39
C GLU A 71 18.77 12.74 19.61
N ARG A 72 19.01 11.42 19.54
CA ARG A 72 20.15 10.87 18.81
C ARG A 72 19.72 10.31 17.46
N ILE A 73 20.48 10.69 16.43
CA ILE A 73 20.35 10.14 15.07
C ILE A 73 21.25 8.90 15.01
N SER A 74 20.65 7.74 14.72
CA SER A 74 21.40 6.49 14.58
C SER A 74 22.32 6.53 13.35
N ARG A 75 23.21 5.53 13.25
CA ARG A 75 23.87 5.23 11.98
C ARG A 75 22.82 4.99 10.88
N ASP A 76 23.19 5.29 9.64
CA ASP A 76 22.38 5.01 8.48
C ASP A 76 22.04 3.51 8.41
N PHE A 77 20.75 3.20 8.22
CA PHE A 77 20.29 1.84 7.96
C PHE A 77 20.08 1.59 6.46
N TYR A 78 20.08 2.65 5.65
CA TYR A 78 19.91 2.58 4.20
C TYR A 78 20.69 3.72 3.53
N LYS A 79 21.35 3.39 2.42
CA LYS A 79 21.99 4.32 1.49
C LYS A 79 21.50 4.04 0.08
N SER A 80 21.04 5.08 -0.61
CA SER A 80 20.55 4.96 -1.99
C SER A 80 21.68 4.85 -3.01
N GLU A 81 21.31 4.60 -4.26
CA GLU A 81 22.18 4.88 -5.39
C GLU A 81 22.48 6.38 -5.56
N VAL A 82 23.53 6.66 -6.33
CA VAL A 82 23.88 8.01 -6.76
C VAL A 82 23.17 8.32 -8.07
N ILE A 83 22.42 9.43 -8.10
CA ILE A 83 21.85 10.01 -9.32
C ILE A 83 22.75 11.16 -9.75
N ARG A 84 23.28 11.07 -10.96
CA ARG A 84 24.25 12.03 -11.49
C ARG A 84 23.61 13.19 -12.21
N ASP A 85 24.32 14.32 -12.20
CA ASP A 85 24.00 15.53 -12.97
C ASP A 85 22.51 15.95 -12.91
N SER A 86 21.92 15.98 -11.72
CA SER A 86 20.51 16.37 -11.55
C SER A 86 20.24 17.08 -10.23
N LEU A 87 19.46 18.16 -10.31
CA LEU A 87 18.89 18.86 -9.14
C LEU A 87 17.48 18.35 -8.78
N ASN A 88 16.97 17.38 -9.54
CA ASN A 88 15.64 16.80 -9.37
C ASN A 88 15.70 15.25 -9.32
N PRO A 89 16.53 14.67 -8.44
CA PRO A 89 16.71 13.22 -8.40
C PRO A 89 15.42 12.51 -7.97
N THR A 90 15.16 11.37 -8.59
CA THR A 90 14.16 10.39 -8.15
C THR A 90 14.90 9.08 -8.00
N TRP A 91 15.05 8.60 -6.77
CA TRP A 91 15.75 7.36 -6.50
C TRP A 91 14.82 6.17 -6.69
N ARG A 92 15.40 4.99 -6.89
CA ARG A 92 14.65 3.74 -7.01
C ARG A 92 13.83 3.47 -5.76
N SER A 93 12.82 2.64 -5.95
CA SER A 93 11.95 2.24 -4.85
C SER A 93 12.73 1.50 -3.78
N LEU A 94 12.39 1.76 -2.52
CA LEU A 94 12.99 1.09 -1.38
C LEU A 94 12.56 -0.37 -1.34
N ASP A 95 13.55 -1.27 -1.33
CA ASP A 95 13.35 -2.68 -1.10
C ASP A 95 13.54 -3.00 0.38
N PHE A 96 12.44 -3.28 1.08
CA PHE A 96 12.48 -3.64 2.50
C PHE A 96 13.14 -5.00 2.75
N ALA A 97 13.28 -5.84 1.74
CA ALA A 97 14.02 -7.10 1.86
C ALA A 97 15.53 -6.89 2.04
N MET A 98 16.05 -5.71 1.67
CA MET A 98 17.47 -5.36 1.82
C MET A 98 17.77 -4.63 3.14
N LEU A 99 16.75 -4.37 3.96
CA LEU A 99 16.93 -3.68 5.24
C LEU A 99 17.36 -4.67 6.33
N PRO A 100 18.04 -4.19 7.40
CA PRO A 100 18.44 -5.04 8.51
C PRO A 100 17.23 -5.71 9.18
N ASP A 101 17.32 -7.01 9.48
CA ASP A 101 16.21 -7.81 10.04
C ASP A 101 15.61 -7.26 11.34
N LEU A 102 16.44 -6.61 12.17
CA LEU A 102 16.04 -6.04 13.47
C LEU A 102 15.57 -4.58 13.36
N LEU A 103 15.44 -4.02 12.15
CA LEU A 103 15.01 -2.65 11.96
C LEU A 103 13.51 -2.51 12.30
N ASP A 104 13.19 -1.63 13.26
CA ASP A 104 11.80 -1.29 13.53
C ASP A 104 11.22 -0.43 12.39
N THR A 105 10.54 -1.08 11.46
CA THR A 105 9.85 -0.42 10.34
C THR A 105 8.47 0.13 10.73
N SER A 106 8.07 -0.01 12.00
CA SER A 106 6.81 0.52 12.53
C SER A 106 6.86 1.99 12.95
N VAL A 107 8.04 2.60 12.95
CA VAL A 107 8.22 4.02 13.26
C VAL A 107 7.51 4.92 12.25
N SER A 108 6.96 6.05 12.72
CA SER A 108 6.44 7.13 11.86
C SER A 108 7.45 8.27 11.64
N CYS A 109 8.57 8.26 12.36
CA CYS A 109 9.58 9.31 12.29
C CYS A 109 10.97 8.74 11.96
N PHE A 110 11.68 9.40 11.06
CA PHE A 110 13.06 9.07 10.68
C PHE A 110 13.75 10.32 10.13
N VAL A 111 15.07 10.25 9.94
CA VAL A 111 15.84 11.35 9.34
C VAL A 111 16.29 10.96 7.95
N VAL A 112 16.05 11.86 6.99
CA VAL A 112 16.59 11.79 5.62
C VAL A 112 17.73 12.78 5.54
N ARG A 113 18.89 12.30 5.05
CA ARG A 113 20.00 13.17 4.67
C ARG A 113 20.25 13.04 3.18
N ILE A 114 20.21 14.15 2.47
CA ILE A 114 20.56 14.23 1.06
C ILE A 114 21.96 14.81 0.96
N TRP A 115 22.82 14.03 0.33
CA TRP A 115 24.20 14.36 0.07
C TRP A 115 24.31 14.73 -1.40
N GLY A 116 25.17 15.69 -1.71
CA GLY A 116 25.50 15.97 -3.09
C GLY A 116 26.87 16.58 -3.26
N GLY A 117 27.41 16.41 -4.46
CA GLY A 117 28.81 16.67 -4.73
C GLY A 117 29.18 16.32 -6.16
N ARG A 118 30.49 16.25 -6.42
CA ARG A 118 31.08 15.75 -7.67
C ARG A 118 32.33 14.97 -7.34
N GLU A 119 32.70 14.03 -8.21
CA GLU A 119 33.98 13.30 -8.14
C GLU A 119 34.28 12.69 -6.76
N GLU A 120 33.26 12.07 -6.14
CA GLU A 120 33.32 11.45 -4.80
C GLU A 120 33.48 12.42 -3.61
N GLU A 121 33.50 13.73 -3.84
CA GLU A 121 33.45 14.75 -2.78
C GLU A 121 32.01 15.15 -2.49
N TYR A 122 31.37 14.44 -1.55
CA TYR A 122 29.98 14.70 -1.15
C TYR A 122 29.87 15.52 0.13
N GLN A 123 29.00 16.51 0.12
CA GLN A 123 28.62 17.28 1.30
C GLN A 123 27.12 17.13 1.61
N LEU A 124 26.75 17.35 2.87
CA LEU A 124 25.36 17.33 3.30
C LEU A 124 24.64 18.57 2.74
N LEU A 125 23.61 18.35 1.92
CA LEU A 125 22.80 19.43 1.33
C LEU A 125 21.53 19.69 2.14
N ILE A 126 20.83 18.62 2.50
CA ILE A 126 19.55 18.68 3.21
C ILE A 126 19.57 17.62 4.30
N GLU A 127 19.27 18.01 5.53
CA GLU A 127 18.94 17.11 6.63
C GLU A 127 17.51 17.41 7.07
N TRP A 128 16.65 16.39 7.08
CA TRP A 128 15.27 16.56 7.48
C TRP A 128 14.81 15.43 8.40
N LYS A 129 14.36 15.81 9.60
CA LYS A 129 13.59 14.95 10.50
C LYS A 129 12.13 14.88 10.01
N VAL A 130 11.80 13.78 9.36
CA VAL A 130 10.50 13.52 8.77
C VAL A 130 9.59 12.92 9.83
N ASN A 131 8.38 13.46 9.94
CA ASN A 131 7.26 12.79 10.58
C ASN A 131 6.22 12.47 9.52
N LEU A 132 6.03 11.18 9.22
CA LEU A 132 5.13 10.72 8.16
C LEU A 132 3.67 11.15 8.38
N ASP A 133 3.25 11.30 9.64
CA ASP A 133 1.89 11.71 9.98
C ASP A 133 1.65 13.21 9.71
N GLY A 134 2.72 14.00 9.58
CA GLY A 134 2.67 15.43 9.26
C GLY A 134 2.81 15.76 7.77
N LEU A 135 2.92 14.75 6.89
CA LEU A 135 3.09 14.99 5.46
C LEU A 135 1.74 15.23 4.77
N ARG A 136 1.68 16.26 3.92
CA ARG A 136 0.49 16.59 3.13
C ARG A 136 0.47 15.82 1.82
N TYR A 137 -0.71 15.32 1.44
CA TYR A 137 -0.91 14.68 0.14
C TYR A 137 -0.73 15.67 -1.00
N THR A 138 0.13 15.33 -1.97
CA THR A 138 0.42 16.16 -3.15
C THR A 138 -0.27 15.62 -4.41
N GLY A 139 -0.58 14.32 -4.45
CA GLY A 139 -1.28 13.69 -5.57
C GLY A 139 -0.68 12.35 -6.01
N GLN A 140 -1.17 11.83 -7.14
CA GLN A 140 -0.69 10.60 -7.78
C GLN A 140 0.56 10.80 -8.65
N GLN A 141 0.98 12.04 -8.86
CA GLN A 141 2.17 12.39 -9.64
C GLN A 141 3.03 13.36 -8.85
N ILE A 142 4.34 13.24 -9.01
CA ILE A 142 5.29 14.15 -8.38
C ILE A 142 5.13 15.53 -9.01
N ARG A 143 4.72 16.50 -8.20
CA ARG A 143 4.67 17.92 -8.54
C ARG A 143 5.46 18.67 -7.48
N SER A 144 6.35 19.55 -7.91
CA SER A 144 7.15 20.38 -7.02
C SER A 144 7.24 21.78 -7.58
N ARG A 145 7.28 22.74 -6.66
CA ARG A 145 7.44 24.17 -6.97
C ARG A 145 8.44 24.85 -6.05
N ASN A 146 8.80 24.22 -4.94
CA ASN A 146 9.62 24.83 -3.90
C ASN A 146 11.08 24.37 -4.02
N PRO A 147 12.06 25.20 -3.62
CA PRO A 147 13.45 24.78 -3.49
C PRO A 147 13.62 23.74 -2.39
N ASN A 148 14.57 22.81 -2.56
CA ASN A 148 14.90 21.77 -1.59
C ASN A 148 13.68 20.95 -1.11
N GLU A 149 12.74 20.70 -2.01
CA GLU A 149 11.50 19.98 -1.69
C GLU A 149 11.75 18.47 -1.74
N ILE A 150 11.49 17.78 -0.62
CA ILE A 150 11.57 16.32 -0.54
C ILE A 150 10.16 15.74 -0.60
N ILE A 151 10.00 14.74 -1.45
CA ILE A 151 8.72 14.11 -1.77
C ILE A 151 8.84 12.62 -1.45
N PHE A 152 7.88 12.12 -0.68
CA PHE A 152 7.76 10.72 -0.28
C PHE A 152 6.64 10.05 -1.05
N GLY A 153 6.98 9.02 -1.81
CA GLY A 153 5.99 8.10 -2.39
C GLY A 153 5.64 7.04 -1.35
N LEU A 154 4.38 7.00 -0.92
CA LEU A 154 3.82 5.92 -0.11
C LEU A 154 2.92 5.03 -0.98
N ASN A 155 2.34 3.99 -0.39
CA ASN A 155 1.45 3.04 -1.10
C ASN A 155 0.29 3.68 -1.86
N ASP A 156 -0.21 4.83 -1.40
CA ASP A 156 -1.41 5.49 -1.91
C ASP A 156 -1.13 6.80 -2.67
N GLY A 157 0.14 7.18 -2.83
CA GLY A 157 0.56 8.31 -3.65
C GLY A 157 1.71 9.12 -3.05
N TYR A 158 1.87 10.36 -3.50
CA TYR A 158 2.99 11.22 -3.13
C TYR A 158 2.61 12.25 -2.08
N TYR A 159 3.55 12.49 -1.17
CA TYR A 159 3.41 13.40 -0.04
C TYR A 159 4.64 14.28 0.11
N ALA A 160 4.44 15.50 0.59
CA ALA A 160 5.51 16.46 0.86
C ALA A 160 5.21 17.23 2.15
N ALA A 161 6.23 17.87 2.72
CA ALA A 161 5.98 18.85 3.79
C ALA A 161 5.16 20.03 3.26
N GLU A 162 4.34 20.61 4.14
CA GLU A 162 3.86 21.97 3.93
C GLU A 162 5.06 22.91 4.01
N PHE A 163 5.39 23.56 2.89
CA PHE A 163 6.31 24.68 2.88
C PHE A 163 5.59 25.88 3.49
N ASP A 164 6.21 26.50 4.50
CA ASP A 164 5.64 27.50 5.39
C ASP A 164 5.04 28.69 4.61
N GLN A 165 3.74 28.61 4.31
CA GLN A 165 2.93 29.80 4.12
C GLN A 165 2.42 30.16 5.50
N LYS A 166 3.18 31.02 6.19
CA LYS A 166 2.81 31.77 7.40
C LYS A 166 1.67 31.11 8.19
N GLU A 167 2.01 30.43 9.28
CA GLU A 167 1.18 30.28 10.50
C GLU A 167 -0.30 30.68 10.31
N THR A 168 -1.06 29.96 9.47
CA THR A 168 -2.50 30.02 9.53
C THR A 168 -2.90 29.08 10.64
N SER A 169 -2.80 29.61 11.85
CA SER A 169 -3.71 29.42 12.98
C SER A 169 -4.55 28.13 12.95
N ASP A 170 -4.39 27.32 14.00
CA ASP A 170 -5.47 26.46 14.48
C ASP A 170 -5.99 25.41 13.50
N ARG A 171 -5.11 24.67 12.82
CA ARG A 171 -5.53 23.41 12.19
C ARG A 171 -5.74 22.36 13.28
N LYS A 172 -6.92 22.48 13.91
CA LYS A 172 -7.57 21.60 14.90
C LYS A 172 -6.82 20.29 15.08
N LYS A 173 -6.07 20.18 16.17
CA LYS A 173 -5.46 18.94 16.67
C LYS A 173 -6.47 17.83 17.01
N ASN A 174 -7.74 17.99 16.66
CA ASN A 174 -8.76 16.96 16.70
C ASN A 174 -9.69 17.16 15.48
N SER A 175 -9.28 16.67 14.31
CA SER A 175 -10.27 16.32 13.28
C SER A 175 -11.00 15.08 13.81
N LEU A 176 -12.02 15.34 14.64
CA LEU A 176 -13.07 14.39 14.95
C LEU A 176 -13.58 13.87 13.61
N LEU A 177 -13.33 12.59 13.32
CA LEU A 177 -13.94 11.91 12.19
C LEU A 177 -15.45 12.08 12.34
N GLN A 178 -16.06 12.91 11.48
CA GLN A 178 -17.51 12.94 11.38
C GLN A 178 -17.92 11.64 10.69
N VAL A 179 -18.28 10.66 11.50
CA VAL A 179 -18.87 9.42 11.03
C VAL A 179 -20.37 9.61 11.00
N ASP A 180 -21.01 9.27 9.89
CA ASP A 180 -22.47 9.22 9.82
C ASP A 180 -22.96 8.27 10.92
N GLN A 181 -23.76 8.77 11.86
CA GLN A 181 -24.26 7.98 12.99
C GLN A 181 -25.09 6.78 12.53
N SER A 182 -25.66 6.83 11.33
CA SER A 182 -26.38 5.69 10.73
C SER A 182 -25.45 4.50 10.41
N SER A 183 -24.16 4.77 10.20
CA SER A 183 -23.11 3.78 9.93
C SER A 183 -22.42 3.27 11.20
N VAL A 184 -22.71 3.87 12.37
CA VAL A 184 -22.15 3.44 13.65
C VAL A 184 -23.01 2.32 14.23
N ARG A 185 -22.44 1.12 14.30
CA ARG A 185 -23.07 -0.01 14.98
C ARG A 185 -22.32 -0.30 16.28
N ASN A 186 -23.06 -0.59 17.35
CA ASN A 186 -22.46 -1.06 18.58
C ASN A 186 -21.65 -2.34 18.33
N SER A 187 -20.46 -2.40 18.91
CA SER A 187 -19.67 -3.63 18.98
C SER A 187 -20.48 -4.75 19.64
N TYR A 188 -20.16 -6.00 19.30
CA TYR A 188 -20.79 -7.17 19.91
C TYR A 188 -20.61 -7.16 21.44
N SER A 189 -21.70 -7.41 22.17
CA SER A 189 -21.63 -7.62 23.62
C SER A 189 -20.87 -8.90 23.96
N VAL A 190 -20.31 -9.00 25.16
CA VAL A 190 -19.66 -10.22 25.68
C VAL A 190 -20.58 -11.44 25.50
N PHE A 191 -21.88 -11.29 25.76
CA PHE A 191 -22.87 -12.35 25.56
C PHE A 191 -23.04 -12.76 24.09
N SER A 192 -23.01 -11.79 23.18
CA SER A 192 -23.08 -12.06 21.73
C SER A 192 -21.85 -12.82 21.25
N LEU A 193 -20.66 -12.44 21.75
CA LEU A 193 -19.41 -13.15 21.48
C LEU A 193 -19.42 -14.57 22.05
N LEU A 194 -19.95 -14.75 23.27
CA LEU A 194 -20.09 -16.09 23.88
C LEU A 194 -21.01 -17.00 23.07
N ARG A 195 -22.15 -16.45 22.59
CA ARG A 195 -23.07 -17.18 21.72
C ARG A 195 -22.41 -17.56 20.39
N LEU A 196 -21.67 -16.64 19.78
CA LEU A 196 -20.97 -16.88 18.52
C LEU A 196 -19.88 -17.95 18.69
N HIS A 197 -19.08 -17.87 19.76
CA HIS A 197 -18.09 -18.89 20.11
C HIS A 197 -18.74 -20.26 20.34
N THR A 198 -19.90 -20.29 21.01
CA THR A 198 -20.65 -21.53 21.26
C THR A 198 -21.16 -22.16 19.96
N ALA A 199 -21.69 -21.33 19.05
CA ALA A 199 -22.12 -21.77 17.72
C ALA A 199 -20.92 -22.31 16.89
N GLN A 200 -19.79 -21.60 16.91
CA GLN A 200 -18.56 -22.06 16.25
C GLN A 200 -18.07 -23.40 16.82
N ARG A 201 -18.14 -23.59 18.14
CA ARG A 201 -17.77 -24.86 18.79
C ARG A 201 -18.69 -26.00 18.35
N ALA A 202 -20.01 -25.76 18.29
CA ALA A 202 -20.97 -26.75 17.82
C ALA A 202 -20.71 -27.14 16.35
N ILE A 203 -20.50 -26.16 15.47
CA ILE A 203 -20.16 -26.40 14.05
C ILE A 203 -18.89 -27.26 13.94
N LYS A 204 -17.84 -26.90 14.67
CA LYS A 204 -16.57 -27.65 14.66
C LYS A 204 -16.75 -29.08 15.17
N GLN A 205 -17.55 -29.28 16.23
CA GLN A 205 -17.86 -30.61 16.74
C GLN A 205 -18.61 -31.45 15.71
N THR A 206 -19.63 -30.90 15.06
CA THR A 206 -20.37 -31.59 13.98
C THR A 206 -19.44 -31.97 12.83
N GLN A 207 -18.53 -31.07 12.42
CA GLN A 207 -17.57 -31.34 11.35
C GLN A 207 -16.62 -32.50 11.71
N VAL A 208 -16.10 -32.53 12.94
CA VAL A 208 -15.26 -33.63 13.43
C VAL A 208 -16.04 -34.96 13.46
N THR A 209 -17.29 -34.93 13.93
CA THR A 209 -18.14 -36.13 13.96
C THR A 209 -18.44 -36.66 12.56
N VAL A 210 -18.78 -35.78 11.61
CA VAL A 210 -19.02 -36.15 10.20
C VAL A 210 -17.76 -36.77 9.58
N GLN A 211 -16.58 -36.20 9.82
CA GLN A 211 -15.32 -36.80 9.36
C GLN A 211 -15.06 -38.18 9.96
N LYS A 212 -15.36 -38.37 11.26
CA LYS A 212 -15.22 -39.66 11.93
C LYS A 212 -16.16 -40.71 11.33
N ILE A 213 -17.43 -40.36 11.15
CA ILE A 213 -18.43 -41.24 10.54
C ILE A 213 -18.04 -41.56 9.09
N GLY A 214 -17.58 -40.57 8.32
CA GLY A 214 -17.12 -40.78 6.95
C GLY A 214 -15.97 -41.80 6.87
N LYS A 215 -14.99 -41.71 7.78
CA LYS A 215 -13.89 -42.68 7.85
C LYS A 215 -14.37 -44.08 8.23
N GLU A 216 -15.29 -44.20 9.18
CA GLU A 216 -15.84 -45.49 9.60
C GLU A 216 -16.62 -46.16 8.45
N ILE A 217 -17.39 -45.39 7.69
CA ILE A 217 -18.11 -45.88 6.50
C ILE A 217 -17.11 -46.36 5.45
N GLU A 218 -16.05 -45.59 5.16
CA GLU A 218 -15.03 -45.98 4.18
C GLU A 218 -14.31 -47.27 4.58
N GLU A 219 -14.00 -47.43 5.87
CA GLU A 219 -13.39 -48.65 6.41
C GLU A 219 -14.32 -49.86 6.31
N LYS A 220 -15.62 -49.69 6.62
CA LYS A 220 -16.62 -50.76 6.44
C LYS A 220 -16.83 -51.13 4.98
N LEU A 221 -16.82 -50.16 4.06
CA LEU A 221 -16.91 -50.43 2.63
C LEU A 221 -15.68 -51.21 2.14
N ARG A 222 -14.48 -50.82 2.58
CA ARG A 222 -13.21 -51.48 2.24
C ARG A 222 -13.15 -52.93 2.73
N THR A 223 -13.56 -53.18 3.96
CA THR A 223 -13.59 -54.54 4.54
C THR A 223 -14.61 -55.43 3.84
N THR A 224 -15.79 -54.89 3.49
CA THR A 224 -16.81 -55.63 2.73
C THR A 224 -16.31 -55.98 1.32
N ALA A 225 -15.67 -55.03 0.63
CA ALA A 225 -15.07 -55.27 -0.69
C ALA A 225 -14.01 -56.39 -0.65
N SER A 226 -13.10 -56.37 0.34
CA SER A 226 -12.08 -57.41 0.51
C SER A 226 -12.67 -58.79 0.84
N CYS A 227 -13.77 -58.86 1.59
CA CYS A 227 -14.50 -60.12 1.81
C CYS A 227 -15.15 -60.64 0.51
N THR A 228 -15.70 -59.77 -0.33
CA THR A 228 -16.33 -60.20 -1.60
C THR A 228 -15.34 -60.68 -2.66
N GLU A 229 -14.09 -60.18 -2.67
CA GLU A 229 -13.05 -60.68 -3.57
C GLU A 229 -12.59 -62.09 -3.21
N LYS A 230 -12.53 -62.44 -1.92
CA LYS A 230 -12.16 -63.78 -1.45
C LYS A 230 -13.23 -64.86 -1.70
N VAL A 231 -14.45 -64.46 -2.06
CA VAL A 231 -15.60 -65.36 -2.29
C VAL A 231 -15.92 -65.53 -3.77
N ARG A 232 -15.16 -64.94 -4.71
CA ARG A 232 -15.29 -65.29 -6.14
C ARG A 232 -14.62 -66.66 -6.39
N PRO A 233 -15.37 -67.75 -6.68
CA PRO A 233 -14.76 -69.01 -7.03
C PRO A 233 -14.12 -68.90 -8.42
N ASN A 234 -12.90 -69.43 -8.54
CA ASN A 234 -12.28 -69.77 -9.82
C ASN A 234 -13.26 -70.60 -10.65
N LYS A 235 -13.83 -70.01 -11.70
CA LYS A 235 -14.37 -70.77 -12.83
C LYS A 235 -13.26 -70.89 -13.86
N SER A 236 -12.47 -71.95 -13.70
CA SER A 236 -11.63 -72.56 -14.74
C SER A 236 -12.53 -73.32 -15.71
N ASN A 237 -12.47 -72.95 -16.98
CA ASN A 237 -12.77 -73.78 -18.15
C ASN A 237 -11.53 -73.78 -19.03
#